data_AF-A0A7X8HP44-F1
#
_entry.id   AF-A0A7X8HP44-F1
#
_cell.length_a   1.000
_cell.length_b   1.000
_cell.length_c   1.000
_cell.angle_alpha   90.00
_cell.angle_beta   90.00
_cell.angle_gamma   90.00
#
_symmetry.space_group_name_H-M   'P 1'
#
loop_
_entity.id
_entity.type
_entity.pdbx_description
1 polymer ?
#
loop_
_entity_poly.entity_id
_entity_poly.type
_entity_poly.pdbx_seq_one_letter_code
_entity_poly.pdbx_strand_id
1 'polypeptide(L)' 'MFATEAKEHLKILLADPEVPTVMLWGPPGVGKSSIVQQIAAEKDWGFLDLRLLLLNPIDLRGIP' A
#
# COMPACT_ATOMS: atom_id res chain seq x y z
N MET A 1 5.50 -6.69 -17.97
CA MET A 1 6.63 -5.74 -18.03
C MET A 1 6.46 -4.64 -16.99
N PHE A 2 5.42 -3.80 -17.06
CA PHE A 2 5.21 -2.68 -16.13
C PHE A 2 5.01 -3.02 -14.64
N ALA A 3 4.29 -4.12 -14.32
CA ALA A 3 4.01 -4.48 -12.92
C ALA A 3 5.28 -4.89 -12.14
N THR A 4 6.21 -5.58 -12.81
CA THR A 4 7.50 -5.98 -12.24
C THR A 4 8.35 -4.76 -11.94
N GLU A 5 8.39 -3.80 -12.86
CA GLU A 5 9.15 -2.56 -12.71
C GLU A 5 8.62 -1.69 -11.56
N ALA A 6 7.29 -1.57 -11.41
CA ALA A 6 6.69 -0.82 -10.31
C ALA A 6 7.03 -1.42 -8.93
N LYS A 7 7.06 -2.75 -8.83
CA LYS A 7 7.41 -3.46 -7.60
C LYS A 7 8.87 -3.20 -7.19
N GLU A 8 9.79 -3.22 -8.14
CA GLU A 8 11.21 -2.96 -7.85
C GLU A 8 11.45 -1.50 -7.45
N HIS A 9 10.80 -0.53 -8.09
CA HIS A 9 10.85 0.87 -7.65
C HIS A 9 10.29 1.06 -6.23
N LEU A 10 9.18 0.39 -5.90
CA LEU A 10 8.64 0.42 -4.54
C LEU A 10 9.60 -0.18 -3.52
N LYS A 11 10.30 -1.27 -3.85
CA LYS A 11 11.31 -1.86 -2.94
C LYS A 11 12.47 -0.91 -2.65
N ILE A 12 12.92 -0.17 -3.65
CA ILE A 12 13.99 0.83 -3.49
C ILE A 12 13.49 1.96 -2.59
N LEU A 13 12.30 2.49 -2.88
CA LEU A 13 11.73 3.60 -2.13
C LEU A 13 11.43 3.23 -0.67
N LEU A 14 10.92 2.01 -0.43
CA LEU A 14 10.64 1.48 0.90
C LEU A 14 11.90 0.99 1.66
N ALA A 15 13.08 1.00 1.04
CA ALA A 15 14.33 0.68 1.74
C ALA A 15 14.80 1.83 2.64
N ASP A 16 14.31 3.05 2.40
CA ASP A 16 14.56 4.22 3.23
C ASP A 16 13.52 4.31 4.37
N PRO A 17 13.92 4.23 5.65
CA PRO A 17 12.99 4.34 6.77
C PRO A 17 12.39 5.75 6.92
N GLU A 18 12.97 6.78 6.32
CA GLU A 18 12.44 8.16 6.35
C GLU A 18 11.55 8.48 5.15
N VAL A 19 11.22 7.47 4.34
CA VAL A 19 10.38 7.65 3.17
C VAL A 19 9.00 8.21 3.57
N PRO A 20 8.51 9.26 2.88
CA PRO A 20 7.17 9.78 3.14
C PRO A 20 6.10 8.77 2.73
N THR A 21 4.90 8.93 3.27
CA THR A 21 3.73 8.14 2.88
C THR A 21 3.46 8.22 1.38
N VAL A 22 3.31 7.06 0.74
CA VAL A 22 3.10 6.95 -0.70
C VAL A 22 1.66 6.58 -1.01
N MET A 23 1.10 7.24 -2.03
CA MET A 23 -0.17 6.85 -2.64
C MET A 23 0.08 6.17 -3.99
N LEU A 24 -0.41 4.94 -4.16
CA LEU A 24 -0.41 4.24 -5.45
C LEU A 24 -1.68 4.56 -6.25
N TRP A 25 -1.53 5.24 -7.39
CA TRP A 25 -2.65 5.62 -8.27
C TRP A 25 -2.67 4.77 -9.54
N GLY A 26 -3.87 4.39 -10.00
CA GLY A 26 -4.05 3.70 -11.28
C GLY A 26 -5.42 3.05 -11.41
N PRO A 27 -5.77 2.51 -12.59
CA PRO A 27 -7.07 1.90 -12.84
C PRO A 27 -7.35 0.71 -11.91
N PRO A 28 -8.64 0.39 -11.65
CA PRO A 28 -9.01 -0.79 -10.86
C PRO A 28 -8.47 -2.07 -11.51
N GLY A 29 -8.10 -3.06 -10.69
CA GLY A 29 -7.61 -4.36 -11.18
C GLY A 29 -6.14 -4.40 -11.64
N VAL A 30 -5.40 -3.28 -11.68
CA VAL A 30 -3.98 -3.26 -12.10
C VAL A 30 -2.99 -3.90 -11.10
N GLY A 31 -3.47 -4.40 -9.96
CA GLY A 31 -2.63 -5.12 -8.98
C GLY A 31 -1.94 -4.25 -7.93
N LYS A 32 -2.38 -3.00 -7.71
CA LYS A 32 -1.80 -2.08 -6.69
C LYS A 32 -1.73 -2.72 -5.30
N SER A 33 -2.87 -3.20 -4.78
CA SER A 33 -2.94 -3.83 -3.46
C SER A 33 -2.12 -5.12 -3.40
N SER A 34 -2.13 -5.91 -4.47
CA SER A 34 -1.38 -7.17 -4.56
C SER A 34 0.14 -6.95 -4.49
N ILE A 35 0.66 -5.90 -5.14
CA ILE A 35 2.09 -5.57 -5.07
C ILE A 35 2.51 -5.21 -3.63
N VAL A 36 1.72 -4.40 -2.92
CA VAL A 36 2.03 -4.02 -1.52
C VAL A 36 2.00 -5.26 -0.61
N GLN A 37 1.00 -6.13 -0.75
CA GLN A 37 0.92 -7.39 0.00
C GLN A 37 2.13 -8.29 -0.24
N GLN A 38 2.55 -8.43 -1.50
CA GLN A 38 3.73 -9.23 -1.84
C GLN A 38 5.01 -8.66 -1.24
N ILE A 39 5.20 -7.33 -1.31
CA ILE A 39 6.39 -6.69 -0.72
C ILE A 39 6.42 -6.89 0.79
N ALA A 40 5.28 -6.70 1.48
CA ALA A 40 5.20 -6.91 2.93
C ALA A 40 5.53 -8.36 3.31
N ALA A 41 5.00 -9.34 2.59
CA ALA A 41 5.32 -10.76 2.80
C ALA A 41 6.80 -11.08 2.53
N GLU A 42 7.40 -10.52 1.46
CA GLU A 42 8.82 -10.70 1.12
C GLU A 42 9.76 -10.08 2.16
N LYS A 43 9.31 -9.04 2.87
CA LYS A 43 10.10 -8.30 3.86
C LYS A 43 9.81 -8.72 5.31
N ASP A 44 8.92 -9.68 5.52
CA ASP A 44 8.41 -10.08 6.83
C ASP A 44 7.86 -8.87 7.64
N TRP A 45 7.13 -8.00 6.95
CA TRP A 45 6.52 -6.82 7.54
C TRP A 45 5.08 -7.08 7.97
N GLY A 46 4.68 -6.45 9.07
CA GLY A 46 3.26 -6.34 9.42
C GLY A 46 2.49 -5.65 8.29
N PHE A 47 1.35 -6.22 7.91
CA PHE A 47 0.51 -5.71 6.84
C PHE A 47 -0.92 -5.47 7.33
N LEU A 48 -1.44 -4.27 7.10
CA LEU A 48 -2.80 -3.87 7.46
C LEU A 48 -3.55 -3.41 6.20
N ASP A 49 -4.60 -4.13 5.81
CA ASP A 49 -5.53 -3.74 4.73
C ASP A 49 -6.74 -3.01 5.33
N LEU A 50 -6.76 -1.68 5.19
CA LEU A 50 -7.91 -0.86 5.55
C LEU A 50 -8.65 -0.41 4.29
N ARG A 51 -9.92 -0.83 4.17
CA ARG A 51 -10.79 -0.46 3.06
C ARG A 51 -11.76 0.61 3.50
N LEU A 52 -11.59 1.83 2.99
CA LEU A 52 -12.45 2.98 3.31
C LEU A 52 -13.94 2.70 3.07
N LEU A 53 -14.27 1.87 2.07
CA LEU A 53 -15.66 1.48 1.78
C LEU A 53 -16.32 0.65 2.90
N LEU A 54 -15.53 0.02 3.77
CA LEU A 54 -16.02 -0.78 4.90
C LEU A 54 -16.05 0.02 6.21
N LEU A 55 -15.54 1.26 6.21
CA LEU A 55 -15.44 2.09 7.40
C LEU A 55 -16.59 3.11 7.43
N ASN A 56 -17.19 3.28 8.60
CA ASN A 56 -18.07 4.39 8.83
C ASN A 56 -17.26 5.70 8.89
N PRO A 57 -17.84 6.85 8.50
CA PRO A 57 -17.15 8.12 8.59
C PRO A 57 -16.67 8.51 10.00
N ILE A 58 -17.25 7.92 11.05
CA ILE A 58 -16.82 8.14 12.44
C ILE A 58 -15.57 7.35 12.80
N ASP A 59 -15.35 6.18 12.17
CA ASP A 59 -14.18 5.34 12.40
C ASP A 59 -12.89 6.06 11.96
N LEU A 60 -13.00 6.97 10.99
CA LEU A 60 -11.89 7.78 10.48
C LEU A 60 -11.71 9.11 11.23
N ARG A 61 -12.80 9.70 11.72
CA ARG A 61 -12.80 11.06 12.31
C ARG A 61 -12.71 11.07 13.83
N GLY A 62 -13.01 9.95 14.49
CA GLY A 62 -13.19 9.88 15.93
C GLY A 62 -14.57 10.33 16.39
N ILE A 63 -14.88 10.07 17.66
CA ILE A 63 -16.09 10.52 18.35
C ILE A 63 -15.76 11.88 19.00
N PRO A 64 -16.64 12.89 18.92
CA PRO A 64 -16.47 14.14 19.67
C PRO A 64 -16.42 13.93 21.19
#